data_AF-A0A7S1EDK4-F1
#
_entry.id   AF-A0A7S1EDK4-F1
#
_cell.length_a   1.000
_cell.length_b   1.000
_cell.length_c   1.000
_cell.angle_alpha   90.00
_cell.angle_beta   90.00
_cell.angle_gamma   90.00
#
_symmetry.space_group_name_H-M   'P 1'
#
loop_
_entity.id
_entity.type
_entity.pdbx_description
1 polymer ?
#
loop_
_entity_poly.entity_id
_entity_poly.type
_entity_poly.pdbx_seq_one_letter_code
_entity_poly.pdbx_strand_id
1 'polypeptide(L)'
;TLGERGEREEAILLRRSGSAGFLSGEQGYLPADRRSRAFPSASLRETLARKIKMAGALLQRTLVLVMLGTMATPSTCQGSNKLVQVSVSAPWGAAPLVMEAAEFFDGDGKASFWPFVEALGTSAAAGTDEAQLKAAEEAAAKAGSDAQTKLMRFALALRDGSPRLEMHRATWESAASKGCSFSSDDGAVAVVGGKCVTEAGALREAVMKCSEREDEHLSVHDQDRVYPSNASPAPMAIFLYATVGTEAFQSFHKELTKLSDEGLARYVLRHSWSGWRKEGGCSSGEELSLQGYGVELAVKNMEYKAVDDTKVDASGNAIADGDLDASQEVGGFDFKKLVERMPELKDELGSFRDTLTAEISKSDEVKVWALKDLGIQASQHIMQAREPLKLMRDLSHNLPSLVSTISRLKVNASMQQEIEANHQFM
;
A
#
# COMPACT_ATOMS: atom_id res chain seq x y z
N THR A 1 55.72 -10.48 -10.25
CA THR A 1 55.43 -9.35 -11.16
C THR A 1 54.00 -8.92 -10.89
N LEU A 2 53.74 -8.07 -9.90
CA LEU A 2 53.86 -6.59 -9.93
C LEU A 2 52.98 -5.95 -11.01
N GLY A 3 52.04 -5.10 -10.59
CA GLY A 3 51.10 -4.39 -11.48
C GLY A 3 49.89 -3.78 -10.76
N GLU A 4 50.12 -2.91 -9.77
CA GLU A 4 49.06 -2.15 -9.08
C GLU A 4 48.43 -1.07 -10.00
N ARG A 5 47.14 -0.76 -9.77
CA ARG A 5 46.42 0.53 -9.94
C ARG A 5 44.91 0.25 -9.81
N GLY A 6 44.10 1.06 -9.12
CA GLY A 6 44.41 2.25 -8.31
C GLY A 6 43.12 3.05 -8.09
N GLU A 7 42.76 3.30 -6.83
CA GLU A 7 41.57 4.07 -6.46
C GLU A 7 41.68 5.55 -6.87
N ARG A 8 40.53 6.19 -7.09
CA ARG A 8 40.41 7.66 -7.12
C ARG A 8 39.10 8.12 -6.50
N GLU A 9 39.21 8.56 -5.25
CA GLU A 9 38.34 9.62 -4.73
C GLU A 9 38.69 10.95 -5.42
N GLU A 10 37.72 11.86 -5.57
CA GLU A 10 38.02 13.30 -5.69
C GLU A 10 37.31 14.08 -4.58
N ALA A 11 38.12 14.64 -3.69
CA ALA A 11 37.70 15.61 -2.69
C ALA A 11 37.83 17.04 -3.24
N ILE A 12 36.82 17.88 -2.99
CA ILE A 12 36.87 19.31 -3.35
C ILE A 12 37.51 20.13 -2.22
N LEU A 13 38.40 21.05 -2.61
CA LEU A 13 39.40 21.67 -1.74
C LEU A 13 38.93 22.95 -1.01
N LEU A 14 39.38 23.08 0.25
CA LEU A 14 39.25 24.25 1.12
C LEU A 14 40.22 25.41 0.78
N ARG A 15 39.82 26.64 1.10
CA ARG A 15 40.69 27.69 1.70
C ARG A 15 39.89 28.42 2.80
N ARG A 16 40.31 28.37 4.07
CA ARG A 16 41.29 29.27 4.78
C ARG A 16 40.79 30.72 4.85
N SER A 17 40.82 31.43 5.99
CA SER A 17 41.46 31.25 7.33
C SER A 17 40.61 31.94 8.42
N GLY A 18 40.74 31.76 9.74
CA GLY A 18 41.67 30.98 10.58
C GLY A 18 42.19 31.81 11.77
N SER A 19 42.01 31.32 13.02
CA SER A 19 42.77 31.63 14.27
C SER A 19 42.86 33.10 14.80
N ALA A 20 42.90 33.44 16.09
CA ALA A 20 42.52 32.86 17.39
C ALA A 20 42.82 33.90 18.51
N GLY A 21 42.30 33.70 19.74
CA GLY A 21 42.76 34.37 20.99
C GLY A 21 42.05 35.69 21.35
N PHE A 22 41.35 35.83 22.50
CA PHE A 22 41.82 35.99 23.90
C PHE A 22 42.53 37.32 24.22
N LEU A 23 41.86 38.22 24.98
CA LEU A 23 42.28 38.72 26.31
C LEU A 23 41.39 39.87 26.85
N SER A 24 41.55 40.19 28.14
CA SER A 24 40.69 41.06 28.97
C SER A 24 40.92 42.57 28.81
N GLY A 25 39.83 43.34 28.99
CA GLY A 25 39.65 44.49 29.90
C GLY A 25 40.55 45.74 29.84
N GLU A 26 39.93 46.94 29.86
CA GLU A 26 40.16 47.98 30.89
C GLU A 26 39.11 49.12 30.88
N GLN A 27 39.27 50.11 31.78
CA GLN A 27 38.28 51.11 32.22
C GLN A 27 38.24 52.41 31.36
N GLY A 28 37.20 53.25 31.49
CA GLY A 28 37.18 54.59 30.85
C GLY A 28 35.94 55.49 31.04
N TYR A 29 35.78 56.07 32.23
CA TYR A 29 35.14 57.36 32.63
C TYR A 29 33.93 58.06 31.92
N LEU A 30 33.13 58.69 32.79
CA LEU A 30 32.01 59.68 32.69
C LEU A 30 32.38 61.02 31.97
N PRO A 31 31.47 62.03 31.74
CA PRO A 31 30.23 62.36 32.47
C PRO A 31 29.00 62.92 31.68
N ALA A 32 28.00 63.44 32.43
CA ALA A 32 26.70 63.93 31.96
C ALA A 32 26.39 65.38 32.41
N ASP A 33 25.43 66.06 31.75
CA ASP A 33 24.57 67.18 32.23
C ASP A 33 23.63 67.65 31.07
N ARG A 34 22.45 68.29 31.21
CA ARG A 34 21.46 68.47 32.30
C ARG A 34 20.17 69.15 31.74
N ARG A 35 19.14 69.37 32.59
CA ARG A 35 17.95 70.27 32.43
C ARG A 35 16.86 69.83 31.41
N SER A 36 15.57 70.21 31.51
CA SER A 36 14.73 70.59 32.67
C SER A 36 13.24 70.79 32.27
N ARG A 37 12.29 70.36 33.13
CA ARG A 37 10.89 70.82 33.30
C ARG A 37 9.91 70.84 32.10
N ALA A 38 8.80 70.07 32.20
CA ALA A 38 7.42 70.59 32.27
C ALA A 38 6.38 69.44 32.37
N PHE A 39 5.25 69.67 33.05
CA PHE A 39 4.04 68.81 33.02
C PHE A 39 2.90 69.59 32.35
N PRO A 40 1.97 68.91 31.66
CA PRO A 40 0.57 69.27 31.85
C PRO A 40 -0.45 68.11 31.87
N SER A 41 -1.45 68.29 32.76
CA SER A 41 -2.89 68.00 32.61
C SER A 41 -3.43 66.57 32.41
N ALA A 42 -4.75 66.44 32.65
CA ALA A 42 -5.40 65.20 33.08
C ALA A 42 -5.77 64.20 31.96
N SER A 43 -5.62 64.53 30.68
CA SER A 43 -5.96 63.60 29.57
C SER A 43 -5.05 62.35 29.52
N LEU A 44 -3.87 62.42 30.16
CA LEU A 44 -2.96 61.30 30.28
C LEU A 44 -3.54 60.14 31.11
N ARG A 45 -4.42 60.43 32.10
CA ARG A 45 -4.93 59.40 33.03
C ARG A 45 -5.93 58.45 32.36
N GLU A 46 -6.83 58.95 31.53
CA GLU A 46 -7.77 58.09 30.79
C GLU A 46 -7.09 57.29 29.68
N THR A 47 -6.11 57.89 29.00
CA THR A 47 -5.34 57.21 27.96
C THR A 47 -4.41 56.14 28.55
N LEU A 48 -3.80 56.38 29.72
CA LEU A 48 -3.11 55.34 30.51
C LEU A 48 -4.08 54.23 30.95
N ALA A 49 -5.24 54.55 31.51
CA ALA A 49 -6.20 53.54 31.95
C ALA A 49 -6.68 52.63 30.81
N ARG A 50 -6.94 53.18 29.61
CA ARG A 50 -7.26 52.38 28.41
C ARG A 50 -6.07 51.55 27.92
N LYS A 51 -4.85 52.10 27.91
CA LYS A 51 -3.63 51.35 27.53
C LYS A 51 -3.32 50.22 28.51
N ILE A 52 -3.50 50.41 29.82
CA ILE A 52 -3.30 49.38 30.84
C ILE A 52 -4.35 48.27 30.71
N LYS A 53 -5.63 48.60 30.47
CA LYS A 53 -6.66 47.58 30.20
C LYS A 53 -6.38 46.79 28.91
N MET A 54 -5.94 47.44 27.83
CA MET A 54 -5.57 46.71 26.60
C MET A 54 -4.30 45.89 26.76
N ALA A 55 -3.29 46.38 27.48
CA ALA A 55 -2.08 45.62 27.78
C ALA A 55 -2.38 44.38 28.63
N GLY A 56 -3.26 44.49 29.63
CA GLY A 56 -3.74 43.36 30.43
C GLY A 56 -4.47 42.31 29.58
N ALA A 57 -5.38 42.73 28.69
CA ALA A 57 -6.08 41.82 27.78
C ALA A 57 -5.15 41.13 26.75
N LEU A 58 -4.10 41.83 26.30
CA LEU A 58 -3.05 41.25 25.45
C LEU A 58 -2.19 40.23 26.21
N LEU A 59 -1.73 40.57 27.42
CA LEU A 59 -0.98 39.65 28.29
C LEU A 59 -1.79 38.41 28.67
N GLN A 60 -3.08 38.57 28.97
CA GLN A 60 -3.96 37.45 29.31
C GLN A 60 -4.24 36.56 28.09
N ARG A 61 -4.33 37.13 26.88
CA ARG A 61 -4.43 36.37 25.62
C ARG A 61 -3.12 35.65 25.26
N THR A 62 -1.95 36.28 25.43
CA THR A 62 -0.67 35.60 25.18
C THR A 62 -0.40 34.51 26.21
N LEU A 63 -0.77 34.70 27.49
CA LEU A 63 -0.64 33.66 28.51
C LEU A 63 -1.53 32.43 28.18
N VAL A 64 -2.77 32.65 27.72
CA VAL A 64 -3.67 31.57 27.27
C VAL A 64 -3.14 30.88 26.00
N LEU A 65 -2.59 31.62 25.04
CA LEU A 65 -1.96 31.04 23.85
C LEU A 65 -0.71 30.22 24.17
N VAL A 66 0.10 30.65 25.14
CA VAL A 66 1.27 29.88 25.62
C VAL A 66 0.83 28.63 26.39
N MET A 67 -0.24 28.70 27.20
CA MET A 67 -0.78 27.54 27.94
C MET A 67 -1.53 26.55 27.03
N LEU A 68 -2.11 26.97 25.90
CA LEU A 68 -2.62 26.04 24.88
C LEU A 68 -1.48 25.46 24.02
N GLY A 69 -0.40 26.20 23.81
CA GLY A 69 0.76 25.77 23.02
C GLY A 69 1.60 24.66 23.65
N THR A 70 1.44 24.37 24.94
CA THR A 70 2.21 23.35 25.69
C THR A 70 1.49 22.02 25.89
N MET A 71 0.27 21.86 25.37
CA MET A 71 -0.58 20.65 25.54
C MET A 71 -0.78 19.85 24.24
N ALA A 72 0.09 20.03 23.24
CA ALA A 72 -0.05 19.37 21.93
C ALA A 72 1.30 18.95 21.30
N THR A 73 2.19 18.35 22.10
CA THR A 73 3.19 17.42 21.53
C THR A 73 2.59 16.02 21.56
N PRO A 74 2.22 15.41 20.42
CA PRO A 74 1.94 13.98 20.40
C PRO A 74 3.25 13.25 20.74
N SER A 75 3.32 12.71 21.95
CA SER A 75 4.34 11.75 22.31
C SER A 75 4.14 10.52 21.43
N THR A 76 4.91 10.41 20.35
CA THR A 76 4.99 9.16 19.58
C THR A 76 5.68 8.13 20.47
N CYS A 77 4.88 7.46 21.31
CA CYS A 77 5.33 6.34 22.13
C CYS A 77 5.70 5.18 21.21
N GLN A 78 6.98 5.13 20.81
CA GLN A 78 7.56 3.97 20.16
C GLN A 78 7.70 2.83 21.18
N GLY A 79 6.58 2.17 21.49
CA GLY A 79 6.61 0.83 22.05
C GLY A 79 7.32 -0.08 21.05
N SER A 80 8.52 -0.55 21.40
CA SER A 80 9.38 -1.34 20.50
C SER A 80 8.93 -2.80 20.41
N ASN A 81 7.69 -3.00 19.94
CA ASN A 81 7.34 -4.26 19.30
C ASN A 81 8.38 -4.52 18.20
N LYS A 82 9.08 -5.66 18.30
CA LYS A 82 10.06 -6.11 17.30
C LYS A 82 9.33 -6.60 16.05
N LEU A 83 8.72 -5.67 15.33
CA LEU A 83 8.00 -5.92 14.10
C LEU A 83 8.99 -6.18 12.96
N VAL A 84 8.88 -7.36 12.34
CA VAL A 84 9.52 -7.63 11.06
C VAL A 84 8.49 -7.35 9.97
N GLN A 85 8.76 -6.34 9.13
CA GLN A 85 7.94 -6.02 7.97
C GLN A 85 8.69 -6.42 6.71
N VAL A 86 7.99 -7.13 5.81
CA VAL A 86 8.47 -7.53 4.49
C VAL A 86 7.44 -7.05 3.47
N SER A 87 7.92 -6.53 2.34
CA SER A 87 7.10 -6.09 1.22
C SER A 87 7.71 -6.58 -0.09
N VAL A 88 6.89 -7.12 -0.98
CA VAL A 88 7.28 -7.47 -2.35
C VAL A 88 6.69 -6.44 -3.31
N SER A 89 7.51 -6.00 -4.27
CA SER A 89 7.13 -5.05 -5.31
C SER A 89 7.50 -5.57 -6.70
N ALA A 90 6.75 -5.17 -7.72
CA ALA A 90 7.05 -5.45 -9.12
C ALA A 90 7.93 -4.34 -9.73
N PRO A 91 8.78 -4.64 -10.72
CA PRO A 91 9.63 -3.65 -11.39
C PRO A 91 8.86 -2.69 -12.32
N TRP A 92 7.53 -2.78 -12.39
CA TRP A 92 6.65 -1.89 -13.14
C TRP A 92 5.67 -1.14 -12.22
N GLY A 93 5.13 -0.04 -12.72
CA GLY A 93 4.22 0.82 -11.96
C GLY A 93 2.75 0.39 -12.02
N ALA A 94 1.95 0.89 -11.09
CA ALA A 94 0.52 0.64 -11.06
C ALA A 94 -0.20 1.17 -12.32
N ALA A 95 -1.05 0.33 -12.90
CA ALA A 95 -1.98 0.70 -13.98
C ALA A 95 -3.35 1.12 -13.39
N PRO A 96 -4.19 1.85 -14.16
CA PRO A 96 -5.55 2.19 -13.73
C PRO A 96 -6.39 0.94 -13.39
N LEU A 97 -7.05 0.96 -12.22
CA LEU A 97 -7.84 -0.16 -11.70
C LEU A 97 -8.98 -0.58 -12.65
N VAL A 98 -9.52 0.36 -13.43
CA VAL A 98 -10.55 0.08 -14.45
C VAL A 98 -10.02 -0.80 -15.59
N MET A 99 -8.75 -0.67 -15.97
CA MET A 99 -8.13 -1.57 -16.96
C MET A 99 -7.87 -2.95 -16.37
N GLU A 100 -7.42 -2.99 -15.12
CA GLU A 100 -7.14 -4.24 -14.42
C GLU A 100 -8.44 -5.04 -14.17
N ALA A 101 -9.54 -4.34 -13.92
CA ALA A 101 -10.88 -4.90 -13.88
C ALA A 101 -11.37 -5.40 -15.26
N ALA A 102 -11.07 -4.68 -16.35
CA ALA A 102 -11.39 -5.14 -17.70
C ALA A 102 -10.66 -6.47 -18.02
N GLU A 103 -9.38 -6.58 -17.69
CA GLU A 103 -8.58 -7.79 -17.90
C GLU A 103 -9.08 -9.02 -17.12
N PHE A 104 -9.71 -8.82 -15.96
CA PHE A 104 -10.41 -9.89 -15.24
C PHE A 104 -11.58 -10.46 -16.07
N PHE A 105 -12.41 -9.60 -16.67
CA PHE A 105 -13.57 -10.04 -17.47
C PHE A 105 -13.23 -10.70 -18.82
N ASP A 106 -11.99 -10.64 -19.28
CA ASP A 106 -11.52 -11.49 -20.38
C ASP A 106 -11.17 -12.92 -19.91
N GLY A 107 -10.62 -13.06 -18.70
CA GLY A 107 -10.16 -14.34 -18.15
C GLY A 107 -11.28 -15.38 -17.97
N ASP A 108 -12.45 -14.93 -17.52
CA ASP A 108 -13.66 -15.76 -17.40
C ASP A 108 -14.34 -16.08 -18.76
N GLY A 109 -13.84 -15.50 -19.85
CA GLY A 109 -14.29 -15.73 -21.22
C GLY A 109 -14.50 -14.43 -21.99
N LYS A 110 -13.89 -14.35 -23.19
CA LYS A 110 -13.84 -13.17 -24.08
C LYS A 110 -15.18 -12.47 -24.38
N ALA A 111 -16.31 -13.13 -24.10
CA ALA A 111 -17.65 -12.57 -24.25
C ALA A 111 -18.03 -11.54 -23.17
N SER A 112 -17.42 -11.55 -21.98
CA SER A 112 -17.78 -10.65 -20.87
C SER A 112 -17.01 -9.33 -20.89
N PHE A 113 -15.84 -9.30 -21.54
CA PHE A 113 -14.96 -8.13 -21.66
C PHE A 113 -15.65 -6.92 -22.30
N TRP A 114 -16.25 -7.09 -23.48
CA TRP A 114 -16.86 -5.98 -24.22
C TRP A 114 -18.09 -5.39 -23.52
N PRO A 115 -19.06 -6.18 -22.99
CA PRO A 115 -20.13 -5.66 -22.14
C PRO A 115 -19.64 -4.86 -20.93
N PHE A 116 -18.54 -5.27 -20.30
CA PHE A 116 -17.94 -4.50 -19.20
C PHE A 116 -17.39 -3.15 -19.69
N VAL A 117 -16.60 -3.16 -20.77
CA VAL A 117 -15.99 -1.95 -21.33
C VAL A 117 -17.03 -0.96 -21.86
N GLU A 118 -18.12 -1.45 -22.46
CA GLU A 118 -19.25 -0.64 -22.93
C GLU A 118 -20.10 -0.06 -21.77
N ALA A 119 -20.11 -0.72 -20.60
CA ALA A 119 -20.83 -0.28 -19.41
C ALA A 119 -20.11 0.82 -18.60
N LEU A 120 -18.84 1.10 -18.90
CA LEU A 120 -18.02 2.15 -18.27
C LEU A 120 -18.45 3.56 -18.70
N GLY A 121 -18.42 4.50 -17.75
CA GLY A 121 -18.56 5.93 -18.04
C GLY A 121 -17.32 6.52 -18.73
N THR A 122 -17.48 7.64 -19.42
CA THR A 122 -16.40 8.38 -20.11
C THR A 122 -15.40 9.06 -19.18
N SER A 123 -15.65 9.03 -17.87
CA SER A 123 -14.72 9.48 -16.82
C SER A 123 -14.39 8.37 -15.83
N ALA A 124 -14.71 7.10 -16.13
CA ALA A 124 -14.48 5.99 -15.22
C ALA A 124 -12.98 5.77 -14.95
N ALA A 125 -12.13 6.08 -15.93
CA ALA A 125 -10.69 6.04 -15.77
C ALA A 125 -10.11 7.22 -14.97
N ALA A 126 -10.88 8.26 -14.63
CA ALA A 126 -10.37 9.46 -13.99
C ALA A 126 -10.56 9.47 -12.45
N GLY A 127 -9.78 10.28 -11.74
CA GLY A 127 -9.88 10.46 -10.29
C GLY A 127 -8.99 9.52 -9.47
N THR A 128 -9.44 9.15 -8.27
CA THR A 128 -8.70 8.32 -7.32
C THR A 128 -8.92 6.83 -7.55
N ASP A 129 -8.04 5.99 -7.02
CA ASP A 129 -8.19 4.52 -7.01
C ASP A 129 -9.55 4.07 -6.46
N GLU A 130 -10.07 4.73 -5.42
CA GLU A 130 -11.41 4.45 -4.87
C GLU A 130 -12.53 4.79 -5.87
N ALA A 131 -12.43 5.91 -6.58
CA ALA A 131 -13.39 6.29 -7.61
C ALA A 131 -13.36 5.33 -8.81
N GLN A 132 -12.17 4.92 -9.24
CA GLN A 132 -11.98 3.91 -10.27
C GLN A 132 -12.54 2.55 -9.89
N LEU A 133 -12.26 2.07 -8.67
CA LEU A 133 -12.80 0.82 -8.14
C LEU A 133 -14.33 0.84 -8.14
N LYS A 134 -14.93 1.93 -7.65
CA LYS A 134 -16.39 2.10 -7.66
C LYS A 134 -16.97 2.12 -9.08
N ALA A 135 -16.32 2.82 -10.03
CA ALA A 135 -16.76 2.85 -11.42
C ALA A 135 -16.66 1.46 -12.09
N ALA A 136 -15.61 0.69 -11.77
CA ALA A 136 -15.48 -0.70 -12.21
C ALA A 136 -16.57 -1.60 -11.60
N GLU A 137 -16.91 -1.45 -10.33
CA GLU A 137 -18.02 -2.19 -9.70
C GLU A 137 -19.39 -1.87 -10.31
N GLU A 138 -19.66 -0.59 -10.60
CA GLU A 138 -20.89 -0.15 -11.26
C GLU A 138 -21.01 -0.66 -12.71
N ALA A 139 -19.89 -0.90 -13.41
CA ALA A 139 -19.86 -1.57 -14.71
C ALA A 139 -19.97 -3.10 -14.59
N ALA A 140 -19.24 -3.72 -13.66
CA ALA A 140 -19.30 -5.14 -13.34
C ALA A 140 -20.71 -5.60 -12.97
N ALA A 141 -21.44 -4.82 -12.18
CA ALA A 141 -22.82 -5.10 -11.79
C ALA A 141 -23.84 -5.00 -12.96
N LYS A 142 -23.47 -4.37 -14.09
CA LYS A 142 -24.29 -4.34 -15.31
C LYS A 142 -23.91 -5.44 -16.30
N ALA A 143 -22.61 -5.76 -16.37
CA ALA A 143 -22.05 -6.69 -17.36
C ALA A 143 -22.00 -8.15 -16.88
N GLY A 144 -21.98 -8.39 -15.57
CA GLY A 144 -21.82 -9.71 -14.97
C GLY A 144 -22.62 -9.91 -13.69
N SER A 145 -22.28 -10.96 -12.95
CA SER A 145 -22.94 -11.36 -11.70
C SER A 145 -22.29 -10.75 -10.45
N ASP A 146 -23.05 -10.66 -9.35
CA ASP A 146 -22.51 -10.27 -8.03
C ASP A 146 -21.32 -11.15 -7.57
N ALA A 147 -21.31 -12.43 -7.94
CA ALA A 147 -20.18 -13.33 -7.71
C ALA A 147 -18.92 -12.89 -8.48
N GLN A 148 -19.06 -12.51 -9.76
CA GLN A 148 -17.96 -11.96 -10.56
C GLN A 148 -17.49 -10.61 -10.04
N THR A 149 -18.38 -9.71 -9.59
CA THR A 149 -17.98 -8.44 -8.96
C THR A 149 -17.16 -8.66 -7.69
N LYS A 150 -17.51 -9.66 -6.87
CA LYS A 150 -16.73 -10.05 -5.69
C LYS A 150 -15.38 -10.69 -6.04
N LEU A 151 -15.34 -11.52 -7.08
CA LEU A 151 -14.09 -12.14 -7.54
C LEU A 151 -13.17 -11.12 -8.20
N MET A 152 -13.71 -10.16 -8.97
CA MET A 152 -12.99 -9.01 -9.52
C MET A 152 -12.30 -8.21 -8.41
N ARG A 153 -13.01 -7.86 -7.32
CA ARG A 153 -12.40 -7.19 -6.16
C ARG A 153 -11.20 -7.95 -5.59
N PHE A 154 -11.29 -9.29 -5.54
CA PHE A 154 -10.19 -10.14 -5.08
C PHE A 154 -9.02 -10.18 -6.07
N ALA A 155 -9.29 -10.29 -7.38
CA ALA A 155 -8.29 -10.24 -8.44
C ALA A 155 -7.54 -8.90 -8.48
N LEU A 156 -8.26 -7.77 -8.30
CA LEU A 156 -7.69 -6.43 -8.15
C LEU A 156 -6.79 -6.32 -6.89
N ALA A 157 -7.20 -6.92 -5.77
CA ALA A 157 -6.39 -6.95 -4.56
C ALA A 157 -5.10 -7.78 -4.71
N LEU A 158 -5.13 -8.84 -5.53
CA LEU A 158 -3.95 -9.65 -5.89
C LEU A 158 -3.07 -9.03 -6.99
N ARG A 159 -3.57 -8.01 -7.70
CA ARG A 159 -2.97 -7.42 -8.90
C ARG A 159 -2.78 -8.41 -10.07
N ASP A 160 -3.74 -9.32 -10.25
CA ASP A 160 -3.67 -10.41 -11.23
C ASP A 160 -3.64 -9.92 -12.70
N GLY A 161 -4.34 -8.83 -13.02
CA GLY A 161 -4.35 -8.24 -14.36
C GLY A 161 -3.09 -7.44 -14.70
N SER A 162 -2.32 -7.01 -13.69
CA SER A 162 -1.18 -6.11 -13.86
C SER A 162 -0.10 -6.60 -14.86
N PRO A 163 0.35 -7.87 -14.86
CA PRO A 163 1.35 -8.35 -15.83
C PRO A 163 0.88 -8.27 -17.30
N ARG A 164 -0.44 -8.41 -17.55
CA ARG A 164 -1.01 -8.28 -18.90
C ARG A 164 -1.04 -6.84 -19.37
N LEU A 165 -1.32 -5.90 -18.46
CA LEU A 165 -1.27 -4.47 -18.75
C LEU A 165 0.16 -3.99 -19.03
N GLU A 166 1.16 -4.52 -18.32
CA GLU A 166 2.57 -4.22 -18.59
C GLU A 166 3.04 -4.79 -19.94
N MET A 167 2.55 -5.96 -20.34
CA MET A 167 2.73 -6.47 -21.70
C MET A 167 2.11 -5.54 -22.75
N HIS A 168 0.87 -5.07 -22.54
CA HIS A 168 0.24 -4.09 -23.44
C HIS A 168 1.04 -2.79 -23.49
N ARG A 169 1.56 -2.31 -22.36
CA ARG A 169 2.45 -1.15 -22.30
C ARG A 169 3.70 -1.32 -23.17
N ALA A 170 4.37 -2.47 -23.11
CA ALA A 170 5.52 -2.74 -23.98
C ALA A 170 5.14 -2.70 -25.48
N THR A 171 3.94 -3.17 -25.86
CA THR A 171 3.46 -3.03 -27.25
C THR A 171 3.15 -1.57 -27.64
N TRP A 172 2.67 -0.76 -26.70
CA TRP A 172 2.49 0.68 -26.89
C TRP A 172 3.84 1.41 -27.03
N GLU A 173 4.83 1.11 -26.19
CA GLU A 173 6.16 1.71 -26.27
C GLU A 173 6.85 1.36 -27.61
N SER A 174 6.63 0.15 -28.14
CA SER A 174 7.04 -0.22 -29.50
C SER A 174 6.33 0.62 -30.57
N ALA A 175 5.01 0.84 -30.46
CA ALA A 175 4.27 1.70 -31.38
C ALA A 175 4.71 3.18 -31.29
N ALA A 176 4.98 3.68 -30.09
CA ALA A 176 5.48 5.02 -29.84
C ALA A 176 6.88 5.22 -30.44
N SER A 177 7.76 4.22 -30.38
CA SER A 177 9.08 4.25 -31.04
C SER A 177 9.00 4.39 -32.57
N LYS A 178 7.87 4.00 -33.18
CA LYS A 178 7.57 4.16 -34.62
C LYS A 178 6.91 5.51 -34.96
N GLY A 179 6.76 6.41 -33.97
CA GLY A 179 6.22 7.76 -34.15
C GLY A 179 4.76 7.94 -33.74
N CYS A 180 4.13 6.95 -33.09
CA CYS A 180 2.82 7.18 -32.47
C CYS A 180 2.94 8.04 -31.20
N SER A 181 2.01 8.97 -31.01
CA SER A 181 1.91 9.78 -29.79
C SER A 181 0.45 10.04 -29.46
N PHE A 182 0.18 10.22 -28.16
CA PHE A 182 -1.14 10.66 -27.70
C PHE A 182 -1.37 12.14 -28.02
N SER A 183 -2.59 12.48 -28.45
CA SER A 183 -3.02 13.86 -28.69
C SER A 183 -3.38 14.62 -27.41
N SER A 184 -3.73 13.90 -26.34
CA SER A 184 -4.08 14.42 -25.01
C SER A 184 -3.68 13.41 -23.92
N ASP A 185 -3.73 13.80 -22.64
CA ASP A 185 -3.42 12.88 -21.53
C ASP A 185 -4.45 11.74 -21.38
N ASP A 186 -5.68 11.90 -21.91
CA ASP A 186 -6.70 10.83 -22.04
C ASP A 186 -6.51 9.94 -23.28
N GLY A 187 -5.32 9.99 -23.88
CA GLY A 187 -5.05 9.61 -25.27
C GLY A 187 -5.55 8.24 -25.73
N ALA A 188 -6.10 8.25 -26.95
CA ALA A 188 -6.41 7.07 -27.74
C ALA A 188 -5.79 7.23 -29.14
N VAL A 189 -5.18 6.17 -29.68
CA VAL A 189 -4.53 6.16 -30.99
C VAL A 189 -4.85 4.85 -31.70
N ALA A 190 -5.40 4.92 -32.91
CA ALA A 190 -5.60 3.75 -33.75
C ALA A 190 -4.41 3.58 -34.70
N VAL A 191 -3.88 2.36 -34.82
CA VAL A 191 -2.84 2.02 -35.80
C VAL A 191 -3.45 1.27 -36.97
N VAL A 192 -3.35 1.85 -38.17
CA VAL A 192 -3.89 1.35 -39.44
C VAL A 192 -2.73 1.25 -40.44
N GLY A 193 -2.40 0.04 -40.92
CA GLY A 193 -1.30 -0.15 -41.89
C GLY A 193 0.04 0.45 -41.45
N GLY A 194 0.38 0.28 -40.16
CA GLY A 194 1.57 0.85 -39.53
C GLY A 194 1.54 2.38 -39.30
N LYS A 195 0.47 3.09 -39.68
CA LYS A 195 0.31 4.54 -39.48
C LYS A 195 -0.59 4.83 -38.28
N CYS A 196 -0.21 5.83 -37.49
CA CYS A 196 -0.91 6.24 -36.29
C CYS A 196 -2.00 7.27 -36.62
N VAL A 197 -3.22 7.07 -36.12
CA VAL A 197 -4.38 7.95 -36.30
C VAL A 197 -4.83 8.41 -34.91
N THR A 198 -4.70 9.72 -34.65
CA THR A 198 -5.00 10.36 -33.36
C THR A 198 -6.41 10.94 -33.25
N GLU A 199 -7.16 10.98 -34.37
CA GLU A 199 -8.53 11.49 -34.43
C GLU A 199 -9.50 10.42 -34.97
N ALA A 200 -10.57 10.13 -34.21
CA ALA A 200 -11.55 9.12 -34.60
C ALA A 200 -12.23 9.40 -35.96
N GLY A 201 -12.45 10.68 -36.30
CA GLY A 201 -13.05 11.06 -37.59
C GLY A 201 -12.18 10.75 -38.82
N ALA A 202 -10.86 10.75 -38.67
CA ALA A 202 -9.92 10.44 -39.76
C ALA A 202 -9.77 8.93 -40.03
N LEU A 203 -10.32 8.08 -39.14
CA LEU A 203 -10.13 6.63 -39.18
C LEU A 203 -10.64 5.99 -40.48
N ARG A 204 -11.84 6.37 -40.95
CA ARG A 204 -12.43 5.81 -42.17
C ARG A 204 -11.61 6.16 -43.41
N GLU A 205 -11.06 7.37 -43.49
CA GLU A 205 -10.17 7.80 -44.58
C GLU A 205 -8.84 7.03 -44.54
N ALA A 206 -8.28 6.80 -43.34
CA ALA A 206 -7.06 6.02 -43.15
C ALA A 206 -7.22 4.56 -43.60
N VAL A 207 -8.37 3.92 -43.30
CA VAL A 207 -8.66 2.54 -43.73
C VAL A 207 -8.75 2.42 -45.26
N MET A 208 -9.45 3.35 -45.93
CA MET A 208 -9.54 3.36 -47.40
C MET A 208 -8.15 3.51 -48.03
N LYS A 209 -7.34 4.48 -47.55
CA LYS A 209 -5.96 4.68 -48.01
C LYS A 209 -5.04 3.50 -47.74
N CYS A 210 -5.27 2.74 -46.65
CA CYS A 210 -4.51 1.53 -46.33
C CYS A 210 -4.84 0.39 -47.31
N SER A 211 -6.12 0.25 -47.68
CA SER A 211 -6.57 -0.76 -48.64
C SER A 211 -6.05 -0.54 -50.05
N GLU A 212 -5.72 0.70 -50.42
CA GLU A 212 -5.15 1.05 -51.74
C GLU A 212 -3.63 0.81 -51.84
N ARG A 213 -2.93 0.66 -50.71
CA ARG A 213 -1.46 0.75 -50.65
C ARG A 213 -0.73 -0.56 -50.33
N GLU A 214 -1.48 -1.62 -50.00
CA GLU A 214 -0.92 -2.89 -49.50
C GLU A 214 0.10 -2.66 -48.34
N ASP A 215 -0.22 -1.72 -47.43
CA ASP A 215 0.60 -1.41 -46.26
C ASP A 215 0.75 -2.65 -45.33
N GLU A 216 1.82 -2.72 -44.52
CA GLU A 216 2.07 -3.89 -43.64
C GLU A 216 0.89 -4.23 -42.73
N HIS A 217 0.34 -5.44 -42.90
CA HIS A 217 -0.68 -6.00 -42.02
C HIS A 217 -0.03 -6.47 -40.70
N LEU A 218 -0.28 -5.72 -39.62
CA LEU A 218 0.11 -6.13 -38.25
C LEU A 218 -0.67 -7.39 -37.83
N SER A 219 0.04 -8.39 -37.29
CA SER A 219 -0.55 -9.63 -36.78
C SER A 219 -1.33 -9.40 -35.49
N VAL A 220 -2.46 -10.11 -35.39
CA VAL A 220 -3.24 -10.23 -34.16
C VAL A 220 -2.74 -11.44 -33.38
N HIS A 221 -2.50 -11.27 -32.08
CA HIS A 221 -1.98 -12.28 -31.16
C HIS A 221 -3.13 -12.86 -30.31
N ASP A 222 -2.92 -14.02 -29.69
CA ASP A 222 -3.99 -14.70 -28.91
C ASP A 222 -4.48 -13.88 -27.70
N GLN A 223 -3.61 -13.01 -27.19
CA GLN A 223 -3.84 -12.09 -26.07
C GLN A 223 -4.59 -10.81 -26.48
N ASP A 224 -4.72 -10.53 -27.79
CA ASP A 224 -5.38 -9.32 -28.27
C ASP A 224 -6.91 -9.39 -28.07
N ARG A 225 -7.50 -8.23 -27.71
CA ARG A 225 -8.95 -8.08 -27.50
C ARG A 225 -9.62 -7.79 -28.84
N VAL A 226 -10.03 -8.82 -29.57
CA VAL A 226 -10.76 -8.69 -30.84
C VAL A 226 -12.24 -8.40 -30.57
N TYR A 227 -12.82 -7.43 -31.27
CA TYR A 227 -14.26 -7.13 -31.19
C TYR A 227 -15.10 -8.22 -31.88
N PRO A 228 -16.18 -8.71 -31.26
CA PRO A 228 -17.08 -9.68 -31.90
C PRO A 228 -17.90 -9.00 -33.00
N SER A 229 -17.59 -9.29 -34.26
CA SER A 229 -18.39 -8.88 -35.42
C SER A 229 -19.09 -10.08 -36.07
N ASN A 230 -20.29 -9.84 -36.61
CA ASN A 230 -21.05 -10.82 -37.40
C ASN A 230 -20.58 -10.88 -38.87
N ALA A 231 -19.70 -9.97 -39.30
CA ALA A 231 -19.14 -9.95 -40.65
C ALA A 231 -18.08 -11.04 -40.86
N SER A 232 -17.83 -11.39 -42.12
CA SER A 232 -16.70 -12.25 -42.48
C SER A 232 -15.38 -11.64 -41.99
N PRO A 233 -14.43 -12.41 -41.43
CA PRO A 233 -13.21 -11.88 -40.85
C PRO A 233 -12.39 -11.09 -41.88
N ALA A 234 -12.31 -9.78 -41.68
CA ALA A 234 -11.55 -8.89 -42.56
C ALA A 234 -10.04 -9.19 -42.51
N PRO A 235 -9.32 -9.11 -43.65
CA PRO A 235 -7.88 -9.34 -43.70
C PRO A 235 -7.08 -8.23 -43.00
N MET A 236 -7.61 -7.01 -42.97
CA MET A 236 -7.03 -5.88 -42.25
C MET A 236 -7.42 -5.92 -40.77
N ALA A 237 -6.47 -5.66 -39.88
CA ALA A 237 -6.70 -5.45 -38.46
C ALA A 237 -6.30 -4.03 -38.06
N ILE A 238 -7.11 -3.38 -37.23
CA ILE A 238 -6.85 -2.04 -36.67
C ILE A 238 -6.64 -2.18 -35.17
N PHE A 239 -5.53 -1.64 -34.69
CA PHE A 239 -5.15 -1.74 -33.27
C PHE A 239 -5.39 -0.40 -32.59
N LEU A 240 -6.42 -0.33 -31.74
CA LEU A 240 -6.65 0.80 -30.86
C LEU A 240 -5.81 0.65 -29.60
N TYR A 241 -4.89 1.58 -29.38
CA TYR A 241 -4.24 1.81 -28.09
C TYR A 241 -5.02 2.89 -27.35
N ALA A 242 -5.67 2.55 -26.24
CA ALA A 242 -6.49 3.51 -25.51
C ALA A 242 -6.64 3.21 -24.01
N THR A 243 -6.94 4.27 -23.27
CA THR A 243 -7.43 4.19 -21.88
C THR A 243 -8.93 3.89 -21.89
N VAL A 244 -9.35 2.65 -21.58
CA VAL A 244 -10.79 2.33 -21.44
C VAL A 244 -11.41 3.16 -20.30
N GLY A 245 -12.63 3.66 -20.51
CA GLY A 245 -13.27 4.58 -19.57
C GLY A 245 -12.91 6.06 -19.73
N THR A 246 -12.33 6.47 -20.88
CA THR A 246 -12.22 7.88 -21.30
C THR A 246 -13.16 8.23 -22.45
N GLU A 247 -13.42 9.52 -22.66
CA GLU A 247 -14.16 10.04 -23.82
C GLU A 247 -13.44 9.75 -25.16
N ALA A 248 -12.11 9.82 -25.18
CA ALA A 248 -11.31 9.51 -26.36
C ALA A 248 -11.49 8.04 -26.78
N PHE A 249 -11.44 7.10 -25.82
CA PHE A 249 -11.75 5.70 -26.08
C PHE A 249 -13.16 5.53 -26.67
N GLN A 250 -14.18 6.13 -26.04
CA GLN A 250 -15.56 5.99 -26.50
C GLN A 250 -15.78 6.55 -27.91
N SER A 251 -15.03 7.59 -28.29
CA SER A 251 -15.06 8.20 -29.63
C SER A 251 -14.51 7.24 -30.69
N PHE A 252 -13.33 6.66 -30.45
CA PHE A 252 -12.75 5.67 -31.36
C PHE A 252 -13.57 4.38 -31.42
N HIS A 253 -14.04 3.89 -30.29
CA HIS A 253 -14.84 2.67 -30.18
C HIS A 253 -16.10 2.74 -31.08
N LYS A 254 -16.86 3.86 -31.02
CA LYS A 254 -18.05 4.07 -31.86
C LYS A 254 -17.77 3.99 -33.37
N GLU A 255 -16.63 4.46 -33.86
CA GLU A 255 -16.28 4.36 -35.28
C GLU A 255 -15.68 2.99 -35.64
N LEU A 256 -14.88 2.40 -34.76
CA LEU A 256 -14.29 1.06 -34.96
C LEU A 256 -15.34 -0.05 -34.98
N THR A 257 -16.35 0.01 -34.12
CA THR A 257 -17.49 -0.93 -34.14
C THR A 257 -18.21 -0.89 -35.49
N LYS A 258 -18.56 0.30 -36.00
CA LYS A 258 -19.18 0.43 -37.35
C LYS A 258 -18.31 -0.17 -38.45
N LEU A 259 -17.00 0.12 -38.46
CA LEU A 259 -16.07 -0.42 -39.46
C LEU A 259 -15.93 -1.95 -39.36
N SER A 260 -16.09 -2.52 -38.17
CA SER A 260 -16.06 -3.97 -37.95
C SER A 260 -17.39 -4.64 -38.33
N ASP A 261 -18.52 -3.99 -38.08
CA ASP A 261 -19.85 -4.46 -38.51
C ASP A 261 -20.04 -4.35 -40.04
N GLU A 262 -19.48 -3.31 -40.67
CA GLU A 262 -19.38 -3.16 -42.14
C GLU A 262 -18.42 -4.21 -42.76
N GLY A 263 -17.65 -4.95 -41.95
CA GLY A 263 -16.70 -5.97 -42.43
C GLY A 263 -15.44 -5.40 -43.09
N LEU A 264 -15.14 -4.11 -42.91
CA LEU A 264 -14.00 -3.43 -43.52
C LEU A 264 -12.68 -3.76 -42.80
N ALA A 265 -12.72 -3.95 -41.47
CA ALA A 265 -11.56 -4.30 -40.67
C ALA A 265 -11.92 -5.08 -39.39
N ARG A 266 -10.97 -5.86 -38.88
CA ARG A 266 -11.05 -6.42 -37.52
C ARG A 266 -10.58 -5.37 -36.52
N TYR A 267 -11.48 -4.96 -35.63
CA TYR A 267 -11.16 -4.07 -34.52
C TYR A 267 -10.47 -4.87 -33.39
N VAL A 268 -9.28 -4.42 -33.00
CA VAL A 268 -8.50 -4.92 -31.87
C VAL A 268 -8.27 -3.80 -30.87
N LEU A 269 -8.49 -4.06 -29.58
CA LEU A 269 -8.12 -3.17 -28.48
C LEU A 269 -6.86 -3.69 -27.76
N ARG A 270 -5.94 -2.77 -27.46
CA ARG A 270 -4.81 -2.93 -26.55
C ARG A 270 -4.86 -1.80 -25.52
N HIS A 271 -4.57 -2.11 -24.26
CA HIS A 271 -4.53 -1.10 -23.22
C HIS A 271 -3.31 -0.20 -23.36
N SER A 272 -3.49 1.10 -23.18
CA SER A 272 -2.38 2.07 -23.09
C SER A 272 -2.82 3.25 -22.26
N TRP A 273 -1.92 3.82 -21.46
CA TRP A 273 -2.22 4.99 -20.64
C TRP A 273 -1.06 5.98 -20.63
N SER A 274 -1.38 7.27 -20.79
CA SER A 274 -0.43 8.36 -20.62
C SER A 274 -0.26 8.67 -19.13
N GLY A 275 0.90 8.32 -18.56
CA GLY A 275 1.40 8.86 -17.28
C GLY A 275 0.34 9.15 -16.22
N TRP A 276 -0.41 8.12 -15.79
CA TRP A 276 -1.60 8.13 -14.91
C TRP A 276 -1.39 8.75 -13.49
N ARG A 277 -0.27 9.45 -13.25
CA ARG A 277 0.15 9.89 -11.92
C ARG A 277 0.99 11.18 -11.92
N LYS A 278 0.65 12.12 -12.82
CA LYS A 278 1.34 13.42 -12.94
C LYS A 278 1.02 14.42 -11.83
N GLU A 279 -0.16 14.34 -11.21
CA GLU A 279 -0.59 15.27 -10.15
C GLU A 279 -1.11 14.54 -8.90
N GLY A 280 -0.63 14.93 -7.72
CA GLY A 280 -1.33 14.70 -6.45
C GLY A 280 -0.95 13.48 -5.60
N GLY A 281 -0.25 12.46 -6.10
CA GLY A 281 0.07 11.29 -5.28
C GLY A 281 1.06 10.30 -5.89
N CYS A 282 2.34 10.49 -5.55
CA CYS A 282 3.50 9.66 -5.90
C CYS A 282 3.81 9.46 -7.40
N SER A 283 5.02 9.85 -7.78
CA SER A 283 5.49 9.96 -9.16
C SER A 283 5.51 8.66 -9.95
N SER A 284 5.60 8.80 -11.28
CA SER A 284 6.10 7.76 -12.19
C SER A 284 7.43 7.19 -11.70
N GLY A 285 7.39 6.00 -11.11
CA GLY A 285 8.55 5.38 -10.44
C GLY A 285 8.20 4.56 -9.19
N GLU A 286 6.98 4.65 -8.66
CA GLU A 286 6.53 3.67 -7.64
C GLU A 286 6.40 2.27 -8.22
N GLU A 287 7.22 1.36 -7.72
CA GLU A 287 7.08 -0.09 -7.89
C GLU A 287 5.71 -0.55 -7.35
N LEU A 288 4.99 -1.36 -8.13
CA LEU A 288 3.69 -1.88 -7.70
C LEU A 288 3.86 -2.90 -6.57
N SER A 289 3.38 -2.61 -5.36
CA SER A 289 3.35 -3.61 -4.29
C SER A 289 2.43 -4.77 -4.66
N LEU A 290 3.00 -5.96 -4.70
CA LEU A 290 2.29 -7.21 -5.00
C LEU A 290 1.70 -7.83 -3.73
N GLN A 291 0.72 -8.71 -3.90
CA GLN A 291 0.10 -9.50 -2.84
C GLN A 291 0.11 -10.99 -3.22
N GLY A 292 -0.32 -11.87 -2.32
CA GLY A 292 -0.40 -13.32 -2.59
C GLY A 292 0.89 -14.12 -2.36
N TYR A 293 1.91 -13.53 -1.74
CA TYR A 293 3.09 -14.24 -1.24
C TYR A 293 2.95 -14.55 0.26
N GLY A 294 3.61 -15.63 0.71
CA GLY A 294 3.81 -15.94 2.13
C GLY A 294 5.21 -15.51 2.60
N VAL A 295 5.34 -15.18 3.89
CA VAL A 295 6.62 -14.87 4.54
C VAL A 295 6.84 -15.86 5.67
N GLU A 296 8.00 -16.50 5.71
CA GLU A 296 8.39 -17.45 6.76
C GLU A 296 9.59 -16.90 7.55
N LEU A 297 9.55 -17.02 8.88
CA LEU A 297 10.67 -16.74 9.77
C LEU A 297 11.30 -18.06 10.25
N ALA A 298 12.13 -18.66 9.40
CA ALA A 298 12.80 -19.93 9.68
C ALA A 298 13.86 -19.80 10.80
N VAL A 299 13.65 -20.52 11.91
CA VAL A 299 14.60 -20.61 13.03
C VAL A 299 15.77 -21.54 12.65
N LYS A 300 16.89 -20.96 12.22
CA LYS A 300 18.03 -21.73 11.67
C LYS A 300 18.75 -22.63 12.68
N ASN A 301 18.70 -22.30 13.97
CA ASN A 301 19.44 -23.02 15.02
C ASN A 301 18.46 -23.58 16.05
N MET A 302 17.95 -24.79 15.81
CA MET A 302 17.11 -25.53 16.76
C MET A 302 17.92 -26.32 17.81
N GLU A 303 19.25 -26.38 17.67
CA GLU A 303 20.17 -26.92 18.66
C GLU A 303 21.01 -25.79 19.30
N TYR A 304 20.43 -25.07 20.27
CA TYR A 304 21.25 -24.30 21.21
C TYR A 304 21.29 -24.98 22.57
N LYS A 305 22.47 -25.53 22.87
CA LYS A 305 22.88 -25.97 24.20
C LYS A 305 22.64 -24.83 25.20
N ALA A 306 22.16 -25.18 26.39
CA ALA A 306 22.07 -24.26 27.51
C ALA A 306 23.44 -23.62 27.81
N VAL A 307 23.61 -22.38 27.34
CA VAL A 307 24.50 -21.41 27.96
C VAL A 307 23.59 -20.46 28.72
N ASP A 308 23.81 -20.44 30.03
CA ASP A 308 22.99 -19.75 31.00
C ASP A 308 23.17 -18.23 30.87
N ASP A 309 22.30 -17.57 30.10
CA ASP A 309 22.27 -16.10 29.91
C ASP A 309 21.69 -15.35 31.14
N THR A 310 21.85 -15.90 32.36
CA THR A 310 21.55 -15.18 33.62
C THR A 310 22.61 -14.13 33.96
N LYS A 311 22.76 -13.13 33.08
CA LYS A 311 23.36 -11.83 33.37
C LYS A 311 22.82 -10.74 32.44
N VAL A 312 21.55 -10.44 32.63
CA VAL A 312 20.98 -9.15 32.22
C VAL A 312 20.95 -8.27 33.47
N ASP A 313 21.71 -7.18 33.46
CA ASP A 313 21.84 -6.30 34.62
C ASP A 313 20.50 -5.65 34.97
N ALA A 314 20.09 -5.77 36.23
CA ALA A 314 18.82 -5.27 36.76
C ALA A 314 18.85 -3.73 36.97
N SER A 315 19.08 -2.98 35.90
CA SER A 315 19.16 -1.50 35.89
C SER A 315 18.58 -0.91 34.60
N GLY A 316 17.27 -1.01 34.42
CA GLY A 316 16.53 -0.38 33.32
C GLY A 316 15.09 -0.06 33.74
N ASN A 317 14.67 1.20 33.61
CA ASN A 317 13.41 1.69 34.17
C ASN A 317 12.17 0.96 33.65
N ALA A 318 11.20 0.72 34.54
CA ALA A 318 9.86 0.31 34.17
C ALA A 318 9.18 1.37 33.30
N ILE A 319 8.78 1.00 32.08
CA ILE A 319 7.92 1.80 31.22
C ILE A 319 6.50 1.28 31.41
N ALA A 320 5.74 1.97 32.26
CA ALA A 320 4.30 1.76 32.37
C ALA A 320 3.57 2.32 31.13
N ASP A 321 2.35 1.84 30.92
CA ASP A 321 1.42 2.20 29.84
C ASP A 321 1.79 1.69 28.42
N GLY A 322 1.66 0.37 28.24
CA GLY A 322 1.47 -0.23 26.93
C GLY A 322 -0.04 -0.40 26.64
N ASP A 323 -0.51 0.13 25.51
CA ASP A 323 -1.91 0.07 25.12
C ASP A 323 -2.39 -1.39 24.89
N LEU A 324 -3.66 -1.66 25.21
CA LEU A 324 -4.20 -3.00 25.48
C LEU A 324 -5.23 -3.49 24.43
N ASP A 325 -5.22 -2.90 23.22
CA ASP A 325 -6.25 -3.19 22.20
C ASP A 325 -5.90 -4.31 21.19
N ALA A 326 -4.78 -5.01 21.39
CA ALA A 326 -4.50 -6.26 20.66
C ALA A 326 -5.05 -7.46 21.44
N SER A 327 -5.94 -8.25 20.83
CA SER A 327 -6.58 -9.42 21.46
C SER A 327 -5.58 -10.58 21.70
N GLN A 328 -4.81 -10.51 22.79
CA GLN A 328 -3.83 -11.51 23.17
C GLN A 328 -4.26 -12.24 24.44
N GLU A 329 -4.69 -13.49 24.26
CA GLU A 329 -4.79 -14.46 25.35
C GLU A 329 -3.38 -14.96 25.68
N VAL A 330 -2.80 -14.50 26.78
CA VAL A 330 -1.43 -14.84 27.19
C VAL A 330 -1.51 -15.85 28.33
N GLY A 331 -1.02 -17.08 28.10
CA GLY A 331 -1.02 -18.15 29.10
C GLY A 331 -2.41 -18.61 29.56
N GLY A 332 -3.46 -18.40 28.76
CA GLY A 332 -4.85 -18.71 29.10
C GLY A 332 -5.60 -17.59 29.85
N PHE A 333 -5.01 -16.39 29.94
CA PHE A 333 -5.66 -15.21 30.48
C PHE A 333 -6.08 -14.24 29.36
N ASP A 334 -7.37 -13.95 29.28
CA ASP A 334 -7.93 -12.91 28.40
C ASP A 334 -7.74 -11.53 29.06
N PHE A 335 -6.60 -10.90 28.76
CA PHE A 335 -6.24 -9.59 29.33
C PHE A 335 -7.22 -8.48 28.95
N LYS A 336 -7.89 -8.58 27.80
CA LYS A 336 -8.93 -7.62 27.40
C LYS A 336 -10.11 -7.67 28.38
N LYS A 337 -10.67 -8.86 28.64
CA LYS A 337 -11.75 -9.03 29.64
C LYS A 337 -11.32 -8.71 31.07
N LEU A 338 -10.05 -8.93 31.43
CA LEU A 338 -9.54 -8.60 32.77
C LEU A 338 -9.48 -7.08 32.98
N VAL A 339 -8.98 -6.33 31.99
CA VAL A 339 -8.90 -4.86 32.02
C VAL A 339 -10.30 -4.22 31.94
N GLU A 340 -11.21 -4.76 31.13
CA GLU A 340 -12.63 -4.36 31.10
C GLU A 340 -13.33 -4.52 32.45
N ARG A 341 -12.94 -5.51 33.27
CA ARG A 341 -13.56 -5.82 34.57
C ARG A 341 -12.88 -5.15 35.76
N MET A 342 -11.58 -4.88 35.67
CA MET A 342 -10.76 -4.32 36.75
C MET A 342 -9.89 -3.17 36.21
N PRO A 343 -10.51 -2.03 35.81
CA PRO A 343 -9.78 -0.91 35.21
C PRO A 343 -8.75 -0.27 36.16
N GLU A 344 -8.96 -0.38 37.48
CA GLU A 344 -8.04 0.16 38.49
C GLU A 344 -6.72 -0.63 38.61
N LEU A 345 -6.67 -1.89 38.12
CA LEU A 345 -5.47 -2.74 38.11
C LEU A 345 -4.80 -2.78 36.72
N LYS A 346 -5.09 -1.84 35.81
CA LYS A 346 -4.54 -1.81 34.43
C LYS A 346 -3.02 -1.99 34.40
N ASP A 347 -2.30 -1.23 35.22
CA ASP A 347 -0.83 -1.23 35.25
C ASP A 347 -0.26 -2.53 35.84
N GLU A 348 -0.89 -3.06 36.90
CA GLU A 348 -0.51 -4.35 37.50
C GLU A 348 -0.76 -5.50 36.52
N LEU A 349 -1.91 -5.50 35.83
CA LEU A 349 -2.24 -6.46 34.77
C LEU A 349 -1.26 -6.39 33.60
N GLY A 350 -0.79 -5.18 33.23
CA GLY A 350 0.29 -4.99 32.26
C GLY A 350 1.60 -5.64 32.73
N SER A 351 2.03 -5.37 33.97
CA SER A 351 3.24 -5.98 34.55
C SER A 351 3.15 -7.51 34.66
N PHE A 352 1.96 -8.04 34.95
CA PHE A 352 1.68 -9.48 35.03
C PHE A 352 1.70 -10.13 33.63
N ARG A 353 1.09 -9.50 32.62
CA ARG A 353 1.21 -9.91 31.21
C ARG A 353 2.67 -9.99 30.79
N ASP A 354 3.46 -8.98 31.10
CA ASP A 354 4.87 -8.90 30.69
C ASP A 354 5.72 -9.97 31.40
N THR A 355 5.41 -10.23 32.68
CA THR A 355 6.02 -11.32 33.45
C THR A 355 5.66 -12.69 32.85
N LEU A 356 4.38 -12.96 32.58
CA LEU A 356 3.94 -14.21 31.94
C LEU A 356 4.58 -14.39 30.55
N THR A 357 4.66 -13.32 29.76
CA THR A 357 5.27 -13.35 28.43
C THR A 357 6.77 -13.68 28.52
N ALA A 358 7.46 -13.10 29.50
CA ALA A 358 8.86 -13.41 29.78
C ALA A 358 9.06 -14.83 30.32
N GLU A 359 8.15 -15.35 31.16
CA GLU A 359 8.21 -16.73 31.66
C GLU A 359 7.92 -17.76 30.56
N ILE A 360 6.92 -17.52 29.71
CA ILE A 360 6.62 -18.34 28.53
C ILE A 360 7.85 -18.39 27.61
N SER A 361 8.46 -17.23 27.33
CA SER A 361 9.68 -17.13 26.51
C SER A 361 10.92 -17.77 27.15
N LYS A 362 10.99 -17.86 28.48
CA LYS A 362 12.05 -18.58 29.22
C LYS A 362 11.81 -20.08 29.30
N SER A 363 10.60 -20.56 29.00
CA SER A 363 10.22 -21.97 29.12
C SER A 363 10.56 -22.83 27.90
N ASP A 364 11.58 -22.44 27.14
CA ASP A 364 12.02 -23.03 25.86
C ASP A 364 12.51 -24.50 25.94
N GLU A 365 12.55 -25.12 27.13
CA GLU A 365 12.66 -26.57 27.27
C GLU A 365 11.35 -27.28 26.86
N VAL A 366 11.01 -27.22 25.57
CA VAL A 366 9.97 -28.05 24.96
C VAL A 366 10.43 -29.51 24.99
N LYS A 367 9.98 -30.24 26.01
CA LYS A 367 10.37 -31.63 26.23
C LYS A 367 9.85 -32.50 25.09
N VAL A 368 10.73 -33.29 24.46
CA VAL A 368 10.44 -34.02 23.20
C VAL A 368 9.16 -34.87 23.25
N TRP A 369 8.82 -35.46 24.40
CA TRP A 369 7.58 -36.23 24.56
C TRP A 369 6.31 -35.38 24.54
N ALA A 370 6.38 -34.10 24.93
CA ALA A 370 5.25 -33.17 24.92
C ALA A 370 4.86 -32.73 23.50
N LEU A 371 5.70 -33.00 22.50
CA LEU A 371 5.40 -32.78 21.08
C LEU A 371 4.53 -33.90 20.48
N LYS A 372 4.53 -35.10 21.07
CA LYS A 372 3.89 -36.29 20.48
C LYS A 372 2.39 -36.09 20.24
N ASP A 373 1.69 -35.55 21.24
CA ASP A 373 0.25 -35.36 21.19
C ASP A 373 -0.15 -33.93 20.78
N LEU A 374 0.81 -33.08 20.40
CA LEU A 374 0.61 -31.65 20.13
C LEU A 374 -0.43 -31.39 19.04
N GLY A 375 -0.45 -32.20 17.98
CA GLY A 375 -1.45 -32.08 16.91
C GLY A 375 -2.88 -32.38 17.39
N ILE A 376 -3.04 -33.34 18.30
CA ILE A 376 -4.33 -33.70 18.90
C ILE A 376 -4.76 -32.59 19.88
N GLN A 377 -3.84 -32.10 20.69
CA GLN A 377 -4.08 -30.97 21.62
C GLN A 377 -4.46 -29.69 20.88
N ALA A 378 -3.78 -29.36 19.78
CA ALA A 378 -4.09 -28.22 18.93
C ALA A 378 -5.47 -28.36 18.26
N SER A 379 -5.78 -29.52 17.67
CA SER A 379 -7.09 -29.82 17.10
C SER A 379 -8.21 -29.70 18.14
N GLN A 380 -7.99 -30.24 19.34
CA GLN A 380 -8.93 -30.13 20.45
C GLN A 380 -9.17 -28.66 20.86
N HIS A 381 -8.10 -27.87 20.95
CA HIS A 381 -8.18 -26.45 21.28
C HIS A 381 -8.95 -25.66 20.21
N ILE A 382 -8.70 -25.94 18.92
CA ILE A 382 -9.42 -25.35 17.78
C ILE A 382 -10.92 -25.68 17.84
N MET A 383 -11.28 -26.95 18.07
CA MET A 383 -12.68 -27.38 18.14
C MET A 383 -13.44 -26.84 19.35
N GLN A 384 -12.75 -26.55 20.46
CA GLN A 384 -13.35 -25.99 21.68
C GLN A 384 -13.45 -24.46 21.68
N ALA A 385 -12.77 -23.79 20.75
CA ALA A 385 -12.77 -22.33 20.66
C ALA A 385 -14.06 -21.77 20.04
N ARG A 386 -14.37 -20.52 20.41
CA ARG A 386 -15.53 -19.78 19.87
C ARG A 386 -15.34 -19.37 18.40
N GLU A 387 -14.09 -19.20 17.96
CA GLU A 387 -13.72 -18.78 16.61
C GLU A 387 -12.69 -19.77 16.01
N PRO A 388 -13.09 -21.02 15.66
CA PRO A 388 -12.14 -22.09 15.30
C PRO A 388 -11.17 -21.73 14.17
N LEU A 389 -11.67 -21.11 13.08
CA LEU A 389 -10.84 -20.75 11.92
C LEU A 389 -9.80 -19.68 12.25
N LYS A 390 -10.12 -18.73 13.13
CA LYS A 390 -9.21 -17.68 13.56
C LYS A 390 -8.12 -18.26 14.46
N LEU A 391 -8.49 -19.07 15.44
CA LEU A 391 -7.53 -19.77 16.28
C LEU A 391 -6.64 -20.72 15.46
N MET A 392 -7.19 -21.43 14.47
CA MET A 392 -6.42 -22.28 13.55
C MET A 392 -5.37 -21.45 12.79
N ARG A 393 -5.74 -20.30 12.21
CA ARG A 393 -4.80 -19.36 11.59
C ARG A 393 -3.73 -18.88 12.56
N ASP A 394 -4.13 -18.44 13.75
CA ASP A 394 -3.22 -17.82 14.72
C ASP A 394 -2.22 -18.85 15.28
N LEU A 395 -2.67 -20.10 15.47
CA LEU A 395 -1.83 -21.27 15.76
C LEU A 395 -0.89 -21.60 14.60
N SER A 396 -1.36 -21.63 13.36
CA SER A 396 -0.51 -21.94 12.19
C SER A 396 0.58 -20.88 11.97
N HIS A 397 0.29 -19.60 12.20
CA HIS A 397 1.26 -18.52 12.04
C HIS A 397 2.27 -18.40 13.19
N ASN A 398 1.87 -18.77 14.41
CA ASN A 398 2.68 -18.54 15.63
C ASN A 398 2.99 -19.83 16.40
N LEU A 399 2.96 -21.00 15.74
CA LEU A 399 3.09 -22.29 16.42
C LEU A 399 4.26 -22.36 17.41
N PRO A 400 5.50 -21.93 17.07
CA PRO A 400 6.66 -22.07 17.97
C PRO A 400 6.47 -21.41 19.35
N SER A 401 5.87 -20.21 19.42
CA SER A 401 5.65 -19.50 20.70
C SER A 401 4.47 -20.07 21.49
N LEU A 402 3.59 -20.85 20.86
CA LEU A 402 2.39 -21.40 21.47
C LEU A 402 2.55 -22.87 21.91
N VAL A 403 3.58 -23.59 21.44
CA VAL A 403 3.83 -25.02 21.79
C VAL A 403 3.82 -25.27 23.30
N SER A 404 4.49 -24.41 24.08
CA SER A 404 4.61 -24.54 25.54
C SER A 404 3.28 -24.38 26.28
N THR A 405 2.28 -23.74 25.66
CA THR A 405 0.92 -23.56 26.19
C THR A 405 0.02 -24.72 25.76
N ILE A 406 0.01 -25.06 24.46
CA ILE A 406 -0.82 -26.13 23.89
C ILE A 406 -0.46 -27.49 24.49
N SER A 407 0.83 -27.76 24.68
CA SER A 407 1.35 -29.03 25.22
C SER A 407 0.90 -29.35 26.65
N ARG A 408 0.41 -28.35 27.39
CA ARG A 408 -0.15 -28.50 28.75
C ARG A 408 -1.63 -28.96 28.74
N LEU A 409 -2.31 -28.90 27.60
CA LEU A 409 -3.72 -29.27 27.49
C LEU A 409 -3.89 -30.78 27.65
N LYS A 410 -4.85 -31.21 28.47
CA LYS A 410 -5.17 -32.63 28.62
C LYS A 410 -5.92 -33.12 27.39
N VAL A 411 -5.37 -34.13 26.72
CA VAL A 411 -6.01 -34.84 25.61
C VAL A 411 -7.27 -35.55 26.09
N ASN A 412 -8.38 -35.37 25.37
CA ASN A 412 -9.61 -36.11 25.54
C ASN A 412 -9.52 -37.47 24.82
N ALA A 413 -9.68 -38.55 25.56
CA ALA A 413 -9.58 -39.92 25.04
C ALA A 413 -10.61 -40.22 23.93
N SER A 414 -11.82 -39.62 23.96
CA SER A 414 -12.81 -39.78 22.88
C SER A 414 -12.28 -39.22 21.56
N MET A 415 -11.76 -38.00 21.61
CA MET A 415 -11.23 -37.31 20.42
C MET A 415 -9.99 -38.00 19.87
N GLN A 416 -9.11 -38.52 20.75
CA GLN A 416 -7.97 -39.34 20.33
C GLN A 416 -8.41 -40.62 19.61
N GLN A 417 -9.44 -41.31 20.10
CA GLN A 417 -9.98 -42.51 19.46
C GLN A 417 -10.65 -42.21 18.12
N GLU A 418 -11.39 -41.10 18.02
CA GLU A 418 -12.03 -40.65 16.77
C GLU A 418 -11.01 -40.29 15.69
N ILE A 419 -9.94 -39.56 16.05
CA ILE A 419 -8.85 -39.21 15.12
C ILE A 419 -8.11 -40.47 14.65
N GLU A 420 -7.76 -41.38 15.58
CA GLU A 420 -7.07 -42.63 15.24
C GLU A 420 -7.94 -43.54 14.36
N ALA A 421 -9.25 -43.60 14.60
CA ALA A 421 -10.18 -44.32 13.74
C ALA A 421 -10.23 -43.71 12.33
N ASN A 422 -10.30 -42.39 12.21
CA ASN A 422 -10.30 -41.71 10.90
C ASN A 422 -8.98 -41.92 10.14
N HIS A 423 -7.83 -41.99 10.83
CA HIS A 423 -6.54 -42.34 10.22
C HIS A 423 -6.47 -43.79 9.71
N GLN A 424 -7.34 -44.71 10.16
CA GLN A 424 -7.40 -46.08 9.64
C GLN A 424 -8.24 -46.20 8.35
N PHE A 425 -8.95 -45.14 7.95
CA PHE A 425 -9.78 -45.09 6.74
C PHE A 425 -9.23 -44.17 5.64
N MET A 426 -8.06 -43.53 5.87
CA MET A 426 -7.31 -42.75 4.87
C MET A 426 -6.06 -43.51 4.41
#